data_AF-A0A349L0A4-F1
#
_entry.id   AF-A0A349L0A4-F1
#
_cell.length_a   1.000
_cell.length_b   1.000
_cell.length_c   1.000
_cell.angle_alpha   90.00
_cell.angle_beta   90.00
_cell.angle_gamma   90.00
#
_symmetry.space_group_name_H-M   'P 1'
#
loop_
_entity.id
_entity.type
_entity.pdbx_description
1 polymer ?
#
loop_
_entity_poly.entity_id
_entity_poly.type
_entity_poly.pdbx_seq_one_letter_code
_entity_poly.pdbx_strand_id
1 'polypeptide(L)'
;MKFSSILTFAALATAAFGASAATPTFSAGGTVVNGAGIMSSVAGATTITFDANALPGNYTGGMVFASGHPGYAALPPHDQTPFYSVGITNGQTDPGTATFAGGLKYFGFYMGSADTYNSVIFYSADHSNYTLTGNAMAALGGVSPNGNQSQGFYVNAWASGSAFTKIEFHSPRNAFETDNHAYLSAVPETESYAMLLAGLGLLAFMRRRQS
;
A
#
# COMPACT_ATOMS: atom_id res chain seq x y z
N MET A 1 -12.44 24.92 -67.81
CA MET A 1 -11.29 25.02 -66.87
C MET A 1 -11.72 24.38 -65.56
N LYS A 2 -11.09 23.27 -65.17
CA LYS A 2 -11.46 22.47 -63.99
C LYS A 2 -10.68 23.02 -62.77
N PHE A 3 -11.39 23.42 -61.72
CA PHE A 3 -10.79 23.78 -60.43
C PHE A 3 -10.61 22.50 -59.60
N SER A 4 -9.36 22.11 -59.34
CA SER A 4 -9.04 21.02 -58.41
C SER A 4 -8.88 21.58 -57.00
N SER A 5 -9.81 21.23 -56.11
CA SER A 5 -9.73 21.50 -54.67
C SER A 5 -8.71 20.55 -54.02
N ILE A 6 -7.70 21.11 -53.36
CA ILE A 6 -6.74 20.35 -52.54
C ILE A 6 -7.32 20.25 -51.12
N LEU A 7 -7.75 19.05 -50.74
CA LEU A 7 -8.12 18.72 -49.36
C LEU A 7 -6.88 18.14 -48.66
N THR A 8 -6.25 18.92 -47.78
CA THR A 8 -5.13 18.45 -46.95
C THR A 8 -5.68 17.80 -45.68
N PHE A 9 -5.65 16.47 -45.61
CA PHE A 9 -5.99 15.71 -44.41
C PHE A 9 -4.80 15.73 -43.44
N ALA A 10 -4.94 16.39 -42.29
CA ALA A 10 -3.96 16.31 -41.22
C ALA A 10 -4.15 14.99 -40.45
N ALA A 11 -3.22 14.06 -40.60
CA ALA A 11 -3.21 12.80 -39.85
C ALA A 11 -2.86 13.08 -38.39
N LEU A 12 -3.81 12.83 -37.49
CA LEU A 12 -3.58 12.88 -36.05
C LEU A 12 -2.82 11.61 -35.64
N ALA A 13 -1.51 11.72 -35.40
CA ALA A 13 -0.71 10.62 -34.89
C ALA A 13 -1.04 10.38 -33.41
N THR A 14 -1.89 9.40 -33.12
CA THR A 14 -2.10 8.91 -31.77
C THR A 14 -0.89 8.07 -31.37
N ALA A 15 0.05 8.66 -30.63
CA ALA A 15 1.08 7.90 -29.93
C ALA A 15 0.40 7.04 -28.86
N ALA A 16 0.32 5.73 -29.10
CA ALA A 16 -0.07 4.78 -28.07
C ALA A 16 1.11 4.67 -27.07
N PHE A 17 1.02 5.40 -25.97
CA PHE A 17 1.91 5.20 -24.84
C PHE A 17 1.54 3.86 -24.19
N GLY A 18 2.36 2.83 -24.41
CA GLY A 18 2.27 1.61 -23.61
C GLY A 18 2.65 1.94 -22.17
N ALA A 19 1.65 1.99 -21.28
CA ALA A 19 1.91 2.13 -19.85
C ALA A 19 2.50 0.81 -19.35
N SER A 20 3.80 0.80 -19.03
CA SER A 20 4.37 -0.28 -18.20
C SER A 20 3.75 -0.16 -16.81
N ALA A 21 3.15 -1.24 -16.30
CA ALA A 21 2.75 -1.31 -14.90
C ALA A 21 4.01 -1.06 -14.05
N ALA A 22 3.95 -0.06 -13.19
CA ALA A 22 5.09 0.32 -12.38
C ALA A 22 5.11 -0.51 -11.10
N THR A 23 6.25 -1.14 -10.80
CA THR A 23 6.40 -2.02 -9.64
C THR A 23 6.57 -1.18 -8.37
N PRO A 24 5.84 -1.48 -7.29
CA PRO A 24 6.06 -0.86 -5.99
C PRO A 24 7.50 -0.97 -5.50
N THR A 25 7.94 -0.03 -4.67
CA THR A 25 9.24 -0.11 -4.01
C THR A 25 9.07 -0.40 -2.53
N PHE A 26 10.00 -1.19 -1.98
CA PHE A 26 9.95 -1.65 -0.61
C PHE A 26 11.26 -1.35 0.12
N SER A 27 11.16 -0.97 1.39
CA SER A 27 12.30 -0.82 2.29
C SER A 27 11.92 -1.21 3.71
N ALA A 28 12.93 -1.50 4.54
CA ALA A 28 12.74 -1.63 5.98
C ALA A 28 13.26 -0.39 6.71
N GLY A 29 12.61 -0.03 7.82
CA GLY A 29 13.05 1.09 8.67
C GLY A 29 11.88 1.84 9.30
N GLY A 30 12.13 2.45 10.45
CA GLY A 30 11.13 3.18 11.22
C GLY A 30 11.75 3.76 12.49
N THR A 31 10.90 4.31 13.35
CA THR A 31 11.30 4.88 14.64
C THR A 31 10.88 3.94 15.76
N VAL A 32 11.85 3.50 16.57
CA VAL A 32 11.56 2.69 17.76
C VAL A 32 10.83 3.56 18.78
N VAL A 33 9.68 3.08 19.26
CA VAL A 33 8.88 3.72 20.30
C VAL A 33 8.77 2.76 21.48
N ASN A 34 9.23 3.20 22.65
CA ASN A 34 9.30 2.33 23.81
C ASN A 34 7.91 1.84 24.23
N GLY A 35 7.71 0.52 24.17
CA GLY A 35 6.45 -0.15 24.54
C GLY A 35 5.41 -0.23 23.42
N ALA A 36 5.69 0.33 22.24
CA ALA A 36 4.80 0.32 21.08
C ALA A 36 5.55 -0.12 19.80
N GLY A 37 6.61 -0.94 19.95
CA GLY A 37 7.37 -1.48 18.84
C GLY A 37 8.05 -0.42 17.97
N ILE A 38 7.92 -0.57 16.65
CA ILE A 38 8.48 0.35 15.66
C ILE A 38 7.32 1.04 14.92
N MET A 39 7.39 2.35 14.78
CA MET A 39 6.42 3.15 14.03
C MET A 39 7.03 3.72 12.74
N SER A 40 6.18 4.17 11.82
CA SER A 40 6.64 4.84 10.61
C SER A 40 7.43 6.12 10.91
N SER A 41 8.53 6.33 10.19
CA SER A 41 9.24 7.62 10.17
C SER A 41 8.78 8.55 9.04
N VAL A 42 7.75 8.15 8.29
CA VAL A 42 7.26 8.92 7.13
C VAL A 42 6.42 10.10 7.61
N ALA A 43 6.89 11.31 7.33
CA ALA A 43 6.22 12.55 7.72
C ALA A 43 4.81 12.65 7.11
N GLY A 44 3.84 13.01 7.95
CA GLY A 44 2.44 13.20 7.55
C GLY A 44 1.64 11.90 7.36
N ALA A 45 2.23 10.73 7.62
CA ALA A 45 1.50 9.47 7.56
C ALA A 45 0.49 9.38 8.71
N THR A 46 -0.69 8.86 8.41
CA THR A 46 -1.69 8.50 9.43
C THR A 46 -1.39 7.11 9.95
N THR A 47 -1.36 6.93 11.27
CA THR A 47 -1.06 5.64 11.92
C THR A 47 -2.34 5.00 12.49
N ILE A 48 -2.41 3.68 12.38
CA ILE A 48 -3.40 2.79 12.99
C ILE A 48 -2.61 1.85 13.91
N THR A 49 -2.84 1.96 15.21
CA THR A 49 -2.13 1.22 16.27
C THR A 49 -2.96 0.10 16.88
N PHE A 50 -4.21 -0.07 16.45
CA PHE A 50 -5.17 -1.05 17.01
C PHE A 50 -5.43 -0.95 18.53
N ASP A 51 -4.88 0.05 19.23
CA ASP A 51 -5.00 0.29 20.68
C ASP A 51 -6.44 0.37 21.20
N ALA A 52 -7.39 0.72 20.33
CA ALA A 52 -8.81 0.69 20.66
C ALA A 52 -9.37 -0.74 20.83
N ASN A 53 -8.53 -1.77 20.65
CA ASN A 53 -8.88 -3.18 20.67
C ASN A 53 -10.04 -3.51 19.73
N ALA A 54 -10.05 -2.87 18.56
CA ALA A 54 -11.10 -2.97 17.56
C ALA A 54 -10.53 -2.78 16.15
N LEU A 55 -11.13 -3.46 15.16
CA LEU A 55 -10.79 -3.24 13.76
C LEU A 55 -11.31 -1.87 13.31
N PRO A 56 -10.47 -1.05 12.65
CA PRO A 56 -10.96 0.15 11.97
C PRO A 56 -12.01 -0.21 10.91
N GLY A 57 -12.94 0.70 10.62
CA GLY A 57 -14.06 0.43 9.70
C GLY A 57 -13.66 0.11 8.26
N ASN A 58 -12.41 0.37 7.87
CA ASN A 58 -11.86 0.03 6.57
C ASN A 58 -11.09 -1.31 6.55
N TYR A 59 -11.09 -2.03 7.69
CA TYR A 59 -10.50 -3.36 7.83
C TYR A 59 -11.59 -4.43 7.90
N THR A 60 -11.32 -5.59 7.31
CA THR A 60 -12.16 -6.79 7.39
C THR A 60 -11.26 -8.02 7.49
N GLY A 61 -11.71 -9.09 8.15
CA GLY A 61 -10.87 -10.27 8.38
C GLY A 61 -9.74 -9.99 9.38
N GLY A 62 -8.92 -11.00 9.66
CA GLY A 62 -8.00 -11.02 10.79
C GLY A 62 -8.72 -10.83 12.14
N MET A 63 -7.96 -10.48 13.18
CA MET A 63 -8.46 -10.15 14.51
C MET A 63 -7.50 -9.20 15.22
N VAL A 64 -8.01 -8.39 16.15
CA VAL A 64 -7.15 -7.63 17.08
C VAL A 64 -7.06 -8.38 18.40
N PHE A 65 -5.84 -8.60 18.90
CA PHE A 65 -5.61 -9.20 20.20
C PHE A 65 -4.98 -8.18 21.15
N ALA A 66 -5.53 -8.07 22.36
CA ALA A 66 -4.98 -7.19 23.40
C ALA A 66 -3.68 -7.71 24.04
N SER A 67 -3.33 -8.98 23.81
CA SER A 67 -2.12 -9.61 24.35
C SER A 67 -1.74 -10.85 23.54
N GLY A 68 -0.52 -11.35 23.75
CA GLY A 68 -0.07 -12.62 23.16
C GLY A 68 -0.84 -13.82 23.70
N HIS A 69 -1.04 -14.81 22.84
CA HIS A 69 -1.70 -16.07 23.11
C HIS A 69 -0.87 -17.26 22.60
N PRO A 70 -0.40 -18.14 23.51
CA PRO A 70 0.42 -19.28 23.12
C PRO A 70 -0.21 -20.14 22.02
N GLY A 71 0.53 -20.33 20.93
CA GLY A 71 0.17 -21.21 19.83
C GLY A 71 -0.67 -20.59 18.72
N TYR A 72 -1.18 -19.35 18.86
CA TYR A 72 -1.95 -18.74 17.78
C TYR A 72 -1.82 -17.23 17.57
N ALA A 73 -1.19 -16.48 18.48
CA ALA A 73 -0.85 -15.07 18.26
C ALA A 73 0.29 -14.64 19.20
N ALA A 74 1.36 -14.05 18.68
CA ALA A 74 2.43 -13.48 19.49
C ALA A 74 2.44 -11.95 19.40
N LEU A 75 2.78 -11.28 20.50
CA LEU A 75 3.03 -9.83 20.45
C LEU A 75 4.22 -9.55 19.53
N PRO A 76 4.12 -8.55 18.63
CA PRO A 76 5.30 -8.03 17.96
C PRO A 76 6.39 -7.63 18.98
N PRO A 77 7.67 -7.84 18.70
CA PRO A 77 8.74 -7.59 19.68
C PRO A 77 8.75 -6.15 20.18
N HIS A 78 8.96 -5.97 21.48
CA HIS A 78 8.96 -4.63 22.11
C HIS A 78 7.65 -3.84 21.97
N ASP A 79 6.57 -4.52 21.60
CA ASP A 79 5.23 -3.99 21.57
C ASP A 79 4.38 -4.67 22.65
N GLN A 80 3.75 -3.87 23.50
CA GLN A 80 2.86 -4.37 24.56
C GLN A 80 1.40 -3.95 24.32
N THR A 81 1.12 -3.32 23.18
CA THR A 81 -0.21 -2.84 22.82
C THR A 81 -1.01 -3.89 22.04
N PRO A 82 -2.34 -3.69 21.90
CA PRO A 82 -3.14 -4.54 21.04
C PRO A 82 -2.67 -4.49 19.59
N PHE A 83 -2.57 -5.66 18.95
CA PHE A 83 -2.02 -5.80 17.61
C PHE A 83 -2.99 -6.53 16.67
N TYR A 84 -2.80 -6.34 15.37
CA TYR A 84 -3.55 -7.04 14.33
C TYR A 84 -2.91 -8.38 14.01
N SER A 85 -3.73 -9.42 13.82
CA SER A 85 -3.26 -10.77 13.56
C SER A 85 -4.11 -11.46 12.50
N VAL A 86 -3.45 -12.11 11.55
CA VAL A 86 -4.08 -12.98 10.55
C VAL A 86 -3.62 -14.40 10.76
N GLY A 87 -4.55 -15.34 10.70
CA GLY A 87 -4.29 -16.76 10.91
C GLY A 87 -5.54 -17.59 10.67
N ILE A 88 -5.48 -18.87 11.04
CA ILE A 88 -6.50 -19.87 10.69
C ILE A 88 -7.28 -20.43 11.89
N THR A 89 -6.93 -20.04 13.12
CA THR A 89 -7.64 -20.47 14.33
C THR A 89 -8.05 -19.32 15.23
N ASN A 90 -8.83 -19.63 16.27
CA ASN A 90 -9.23 -18.69 17.33
C ASN A 90 -10.01 -17.47 16.81
N GLY A 91 -10.77 -17.68 15.74
CA GLY A 91 -11.63 -16.66 15.11
C GLY A 91 -10.86 -15.69 14.20
N GLN A 92 -9.54 -15.81 14.08
CA GLN A 92 -8.78 -15.15 13.03
C GLN A 92 -9.31 -15.60 11.66
N THR A 93 -9.29 -14.68 10.70
CA THR A 93 -9.75 -14.95 9.33
C THR A 93 -8.65 -14.54 8.35
N ASP A 94 -8.34 -15.44 7.43
CA ASP A 94 -7.42 -15.23 6.31
C ASP A 94 -8.22 -15.04 5.00
N PRO A 95 -7.96 -13.98 4.21
CA PRO A 95 -7.04 -12.89 4.48
C PRO A 95 -7.59 -11.84 5.46
N GLY A 96 -6.67 -11.15 6.11
CA GLY A 96 -6.93 -9.84 6.68
C GLY A 96 -6.84 -8.76 5.62
N THR A 97 -7.81 -7.85 5.51
CA THR A 97 -7.90 -6.88 4.40
C THR A 97 -8.07 -5.46 4.92
N ALA A 98 -7.31 -4.52 4.36
CA ALA A 98 -7.47 -3.09 4.55
C ALA A 98 -7.80 -2.41 3.21
N THR A 99 -8.91 -1.66 3.13
CA THR A 99 -9.36 -0.99 1.91
C THR A 99 -9.25 0.53 2.02
N PHE A 100 -8.83 1.19 0.95
CA PHE A 100 -8.60 2.64 0.90
C PHE A 100 -9.17 3.22 -0.40
N ALA A 101 -10.39 3.74 -0.34
CA ALA A 101 -11.12 4.23 -1.52
C ALA A 101 -10.40 5.38 -2.26
N GLY A 102 -9.67 6.23 -1.54
CA GLY A 102 -8.91 7.35 -2.13
C GLY A 102 -7.56 6.95 -2.73
N GLY A 103 -7.15 5.69 -2.59
CA GLY A 103 -5.81 5.24 -2.96
C GLY A 103 -4.73 5.72 -1.99
N LEU A 104 -3.63 4.98 -1.92
CA LEU A 104 -2.46 5.30 -1.10
C LEU A 104 -1.20 5.40 -1.97
N LYS A 105 -0.36 6.39 -1.69
CA LYS A 105 1.01 6.44 -2.23
C LYS A 105 2.02 5.71 -1.35
N TYR A 106 1.66 5.48 -0.09
CA TYR A 106 2.48 4.79 0.89
C TYR A 106 1.60 3.97 1.83
N PHE A 107 2.05 2.76 2.13
CA PHE A 107 1.54 1.94 3.21
C PHE A 107 2.73 1.30 3.93
N GLY A 108 2.73 1.28 5.25
CA GLY A 108 3.73 0.61 6.05
C GLY A 108 3.10 -0.10 7.24
N PHE A 109 3.82 -1.05 7.80
CA PHE A 109 3.37 -1.82 8.95
C PHE A 109 4.57 -2.34 9.72
N TYR A 110 4.43 -2.40 11.05
CA TYR A 110 5.33 -3.14 11.91
C TYR A 110 4.95 -4.61 11.90
N MET A 111 5.93 -5.51 11.83
CA MET A 111 5.68 -6.94 11.97
C MET A 111 6.67 -7.61 12.90
N GLY A 112 6.19 -8.63 13.61
CA GLY A 112 7.01 -9.59 14.36
C GLY A 112 7.16 -10.91 13.61
N SER A 113 8.08 -11.76 14.08
CA SER A 113 8.13 -13.21 13.76
C SER A 113 7.98 -13.52 12.27
N ALA A 114 8.81 -12.90 11.43
CA ALA A 114 8.74 -13.14 9.98
C ALA A 114 8.85 -14.64 9.67
N ASP A 115 7.95 -15.11 8.80
CA ASP A 115 7.78 -16.53 8.50
C ASP A 115 7.59 -16.73 7.00
N THR A 116 8.08 -17.84 6.47
CA THR A 116 8.05 -18.12 5.01
C THR A 116 6.64 -18.21 4.41
N TYR A 117 5.64 -18.53 5.24
CA TYR A 117 4.26 -18.71 4.81
C TYR A 117 3.43 -17.42 4.87
N ASN A 118 3.94 -16.34 5.46
CA ASN A 118 3.26 -15.06 5.50
C ASN A 118 3.41 -14.32 4.16
N SER A 119 2.40 -13.54 3.75
CA SER A 119 2.54 -12.64 2.60
C SER A 119 1.63 -11.43 2.70
N VAL A 120 1.99 -10.36 1.98
CA VAL A 120 1.16 -9.16 1.82
C VAL A 120 0.93 -8.90 0.34
N ILE A 121 -0.34 -8.77 -0.07
CA ILE A 121 -0.71 -8.43 -1.45
C ILE A 121 -1.16 -6.97 -1.49
N PHE A 122 -0.48 -6.18 -2.33
CA PHE A 122 -0.79 -4.78 -2.59
C PHE A 122 -1.57 -4.71 -3.90
N TYR A 123 -2.84 -4.31 -3.85
CA TYR A 123 -3.68 -4.08 -5.02
C TYR A 123 -3.68 -2.60 -5.37
N SER A 124 -3.49 -2.30 -6.65
CA SER A 124 -3.40 -0.94 -7.17
C SER A 124 -4.70 -0.52 -7.87
N ALA A 125 -4.88 0.79 -8.06
CA ALA A 125 -6.07 1.37 -8.71
C ALA A 125 -6.21 0.99 -10.20
N ASP A 126 -5.13 0.52 -10.83
CA ASP A 126 -5.13 0.00 -12.21
C ASP A 126 -5.47 -1.51 -12.27
N HIS A 127 -5.89 -2.09 -11.13
CA HIS A 127 -6.17 -3.51 -10.92
C HIS A 127 -4.94 -4.44 -10.97
N SER A 128 -3.73 -3.89 -11.10
CA SER A 128 -2.51 -4.66 -10.87
C SER A 128 -2.37 -5.03 -9.39
N ASN A 129 -1.59 -6.07 -9.10
CA ASN A 129 -1.23 -6.41 -7.74
C ASN A 129 0.23 -6.84 -7.64
N TYR A 130 0.79 -6.73 -6.43
CA TYR A 130 2.13 -7.20 -6.09
C TYR A 130 2.10 -7.98 -4.78
N THR A 131 2.67 -9.19 -4.78
CA THR A 131 2.80 -10.03 -3.58
C THR A 131 4.18 -9.91 -2.98
N LEU A 132 4.26 -9.32 -1.78
CA LEU A 132 5.44 -9.32 -0.94
C LEU A 132 5.42 -10.58 -0.07
N THR A 133 6.28 -11.54 -0.41
CA THR A 133 6.37 -12.83 0.31
C THR A 133 7.10 -12.71 1.64
N GLY A 134 6.88 -13.65 2.56
CA GLY A 134 7.57 -13.70 3.85
C GLY A 134 9.09 -13.75 3.73
N ASN A 135 9.62 -14.46 2.72
CA ASN A 135 11.04 -14.45 2.40
C ASN A 135 11.53 -13.06 1.99
N ALA A 136 10.77 -12.35 1.15
CA ALA A 136 11.12 -11.00 0.73
C ALA A 136 11.04 -10.01 1.90
N MET A 137 10.02 -10.12 2.75
CA MET A 137 9.91 -9.32 3.97
C MET A 137 11.09 -9.56 4.91
N ALA A 138 11.41 -10.82 5.22
CA ALA A 138 12.53 -11.15 6.09
C ALA A 138 13.87 -10.65 5.54
N ALA A 139 14.08 -10.74 4.22
CA ALA A 139 15.25 -10.19 3.56
C ALA A 139 15.34 -8.66 3.68
N LEU A 140 14.21 -7.94 3.53
CA LEU A 140 14.16 -6.48 3.76
C LEU A 140 14.55 -6.13 5.19
N GLY A 141 14.05 -6.89 6.18
CA GLY A 141 14.34 -6.70 7.60
C GLY A 141 15.71 -7.17 8.05
N GLY A 142 16.46 -7.89 7.20
CA GLY A 142 17.73 -8.50 7.58
C GLY A 142 17.60 -9.62 8.62
N VAL A 143 16.47 -10.34 8.63
CA VAL A 143 16.17 -11.41 9.59
C VAL A 143 15.94 -12.75 8.89
N SER A 144 15.87 -13.83 9.66
CA SER A 144 15.52 -15.15 9.12
C SER A 144 13.99 -15.33 9.12
N PRO A 145 13.40 -15.89 8.05
CA PRO A 145 11.95 -16.14 7.98
C PRO A 145 11.55 -17.44 8.70
N ASN A 146 11.79 -17.51 10.02
CA ASN A 146 11.62 -18.72 10.82
C ASN A 146 10.69 -18.57 12.03
N GLY A 147 9.91 -17.49 12.08
CA GLY A 147 8.93 -17.25 13.16
C GLY A 147 9.57 -16.84 14.49
N ASN A 148 10.83 -16.39 14.50
CA ASN A 148 11.47 -15.96 15.74
C ASN A 148 10.80 -14.71 16.32
N GLN A 149 10.05 -14.90 17.42
CA GLN A 149 9.25 -13.87 18.10
C GLN A 149 10.10 -12.78 18.79
N SER A 150 11.43 -12.92 18.84
CA SER A 150 12.32 -11.85 19.30
C SER A 150 12.75 -10.89 18.19
N GLN A 151 12.34 -11.14 16.94
CA GLN A 151 12.72 -10.35 15.78
C GLN A 151 11.51 -9.68 15.13
N GLY A 152 11.67 -8.42 14.76
CA GLY A 152 10.63 -7.62 14.13
C GLY A 152 11.23 -6.39 13.47
N PHE A 153 10.56 -5.91 12.44
CA PHE A 153 11.02 -4.77 11.64
C PHE A 153 9.81 -4.07 11.02
N TYR A 154 10.01 -2.83 10.63
CA TYR A 154 8.99 -2.03 9.99
C TYR A 154 9.15 -2.08 8.47
N VAL A 155 8.10 -2.47 7.76
CA VAL A 155 8.05 -2.53 6.30
C VAL A 155 7.45 -1.23 5.76
N ASN A 156 8.09 -0.67 4.75
CA ASN A 156 7.63 0.50 4.00
C ASN A 156 7.37 0.08 2.56
N ALA A 157 6.15 0.29 2.07
CA ALA A 157 5.78 0.09 0.67
C ALA A 157 5.36 1.41 0.03
N TRP A 158 5.97 1.74 -1.09
CA TRP A 158 5.63 2.92 -1.89
C TRP A 158 5.00 2.51 -3.20
N ALA A 159 3.84 3.09 -3.47
CA ALA A 159 3.17 2.91 -4.75
C ALA A 159 4.03 3.54 -5.85
N SER A 160 4.05 2.90 -7.02
CA SER A 160 4.75 3.39 -8.20
C SER A 160 3.76 3.37 -9.35
N GLY A 161 3.55 4.51 -10.01
CA GLY A 161 2.62 4.68 -11.13
C GLY A 161 1.12 4.62 -10.78
N SER A 162 0.68 3.69 -9.94
CA SER A 162 -0.73 3.52 -9.53
C SER A 162 -0.85 3.37 -8.02
N ALA A 163 -1.79 4.08 -7.41
CA ALA A 163 -2.00 4.10 -5.96
C ALA A 163 -2.54 2.76 -5.43
N PHE A 164 -2.14 2.35 -4.23
CA PHE A 164 -2.71 1.16 -3.58
C PHE A 164 -4.14 1.43 -3.12
N THR A 165 -5.07 0.55 -3.44
CA THR A 165 -6.48 0.64 -3.04
C THR A 165 -6.88 -0.42 -2.02
N LYS A 166 -6.15 -1.53 -1.96
CA LYS A 166 -6.39 -2.62 -1.02
C LYS A 166 -5.09 -3.32 -0.65
N ILE A 167 -4.92 -3.59 0.64
CA ILE A 167 -3.81 -4.38 1.19
C ILE A 167 -4.40 -5.64 1.81
N GLU A 168 -3.92 -6.80 1.41
CA GLU A 168 -4.30 -8.08 2.01
C GLU A 168 -3.11 -8.72 2.72
N PHE A 169 -3.30 -9.08 3.97
CA PHE A 169 -2.37 -9.83 4.80
C PHE A 169 -2.81 -11.28 4.81
N HIS A 170 -1.87 -12.17 4.51
CA HIS A 170 -2.12 -13.59 4.36
C HIS A 170 -1.24 -14.40 5.32
N SER A 171 -1.86 -15.35 6.02
CA SER A 171 -1.17 -16.37 6.80
C SER A 171 -1.95 -17.68 6.79
N PRO A 172 -1.52 -18.69 6.01
CA PRO A 172 -2.18 -20.00 5.97
C PRO A 172 -1.92 -20.83 7.24
N ARG A 173 -1.27 -20.26 8.26
CA ARG A 173 -0.98 -20.85 9.58
C ARG A 173 -1.18 -19.77 10.65
N ASN A 174 -1.02 -20.14 11.91
CA ASN A 174 -0.96 -19.13 12.95
C ASN A 174 0.50 -18.71 13.20
N ALA A 175 0.82 -17.43 13.18
CA ALA A 175 0.02 -16.34 12.62
C ALA A 175 0.93 -15.32 11.95
N PHE A 176 0.32 -14.30 11.35
CA PHE A 176 1.01 -13.11 10.89
C PHE A 176 0.54 -11.93 11.73
N GLU A 177 1.39 -11.53 12.66
CA GLU A 177 1.13 -10.45 13.61
C GLU A 177 1.78 -9.14 13.15
N THR A 178 0.95 -8.10 13.06
CA THR A 178 1.35 -6.76 12.62
C THR A 178 0.72 -5.66 13.48
N ASP A 179 1.38 -4.52 13.54
CA ASP A 179 0.89 -3.34 14.25
C ASP A 179 1.40 -2.05 13.58
N ASN A 180 1.03 -0.89 14.11
CA ASN A 180 1.50 0.43 13.69
C ASN A 180 1.36 0.65 12.18
N HIS A 181 0.23 0.25 11.60
CA HIS A 181 -0.01 0.43 10.18
C HIS A 181 -0.05 1.91 9.86
N ALA A 182 0.79 2.39 8.95
CA ALA A 182 0.83 3.79 8.55
C ALA A 182 0.54 3.96 7.07
N TYR A 183 -0.14 5.04 6.70
CA TYR A 183 -0.45 5.30 5.30
C TYR A 183 -0.41 6.79 4.94
N LEU A 184 -0.11 7.07 3.67
CA LEU A 184 -0.31 8.37 3.04
C LEU A 184 -1.28 8.20 1.89
N SER A 185 -2.39 8.95 1.93
CA SER A 185 -3.32 9.02 0.81
C SER A 185 -2.60 9.51 -0.46
N ALA A 186 -2.98 8.92 -1.59
CA ALA A 186 -2.59 9.44 -2.88
C ALA A 186 -3.29 10.79 -3.09
N VAL A 187 -2.54 11.78 -3.56
CA VAL A 187 -3.13 13.03 -4.03
C VAL A 187 -3.49 12.80 -5.51
N PRO A 188 -4.66 13.25 -6.00
CA PRO A 188 -4.99 13.14 -7.41
C PRO A 188 -3.99 13.92 -8.26
N GLU A 189 -3.07 13.22 -8.94
CA GLU A 189 -1.87 13.84 -9.52
C GLU A 189 -1.81 13.86 -11.06
N THR A 190 -2.89 13.56 -11.81
CA THR A 190 -2.79 13.63 -13.29
C THR A 190 -3.97 14.32 -13.99
N GLU A 191 -5.22 14.05 -13.57
CA GLU A 191 -6.37 14.69 -14.22
C GLU A 191 -6.42 16.20 -13.96
N SER A 192 -6.02 16.66 -12.78
CA SER A 192 -5.98 18.09 -12.44
C SER A 192 -5.06 18.87 -13.37
N TYR A 193 -3.86 18.33 -13.67
CA TYR A 193 -2.93 18.99 -14.57
C TYR A 193 -3.36 18.87 -16.02
N ALA A 194 -3.91 17.73 -16.45
CA ALA A 194 -4.44 17.57 -17.79
C ALA A 194 -5.60 18.55 -18.05
N MET A 195 -6.50 18.73 -17.08
CA MET A 195 -7.61 19.68 -17.16
C MET A 195 -7.12 21.13 -17.07
N LEU A 196 -6.13 21.43 -16.24
CA LEU A 196 -5.49 22.74 -16.18
C LEU A 196 -4.82 23.09 -17.52
N LEU A 197 -4.03 22.16 -18.08
CA LEU A 197 -3.33 22.35 -19.34
C LEU A 197 -4.30 22.38 -20.53
N ALA A 198 -5.36 21.57 -20.52
CA ALA A 198 -6.43 21.63 -21.51
C ALA A 198 -7.16 22.99 -21.43
N GLY A 199 -7.47 23.46 -20.22
CA GLY A 199 -8.07 24.78 -19.99
C GLY A 199 -7.17 25.92 -20.50
N LEU A 200 -5.89 25.89 -20.16
CA LEU A 200 -4.90 26.88 -20.64
C LEU A 200 -4.70 26.79 -22.16
N GLY A 201 -4.68 25.59 -22.73
CA GLY A 201 -4.59 25.37 -24.17
C GLY A 201 -5.80 25.94 -24.92
N LEU A 202 -7.00 25.77 -24.37
CA LEU A 202 -8.23 26.35 -24.93
C LEU A 202 -8.20 27.88 -24.88
N LEU A 203 -7.76 28.46 -23.76
CA LEU A 203 -7.62 29.92 -23.59
C LEU A 203 -6.59 30.51 -24.58
N ALA A 204 -5.43 29.87 -24.74
CA ALA A 204 -4.42 30.28 -25.71
C ALA A 204 -4.95 30.21 -27.15
N PHE A 205 -5.71 29.16 -27.49
CA PHE A 205 -6.35 29.02 -28.79
C PHE A 205 -7.38 30.13 -29.06
N MET A 206 -8.22 30.45 -28.07
CA MET A 206 -9.20 31.53 -28.17
C MET A 206 -8.54 32.90 -28.37
N ARG A 207 -7.45 33.21 -27.64
CA ARG A 207 -6.71 34.46 -27.78
C ARG A 207 -6.13 34.63 -29.18
N ARG A 208 -5.61 33.55 -29.77
CA ARG A 208 -5.05 33.55 -31.13
C ARG A 208 -6.10 33.81 -32.22
N ARG A 209 -7.37 33.53 -31.97
CA ARG A 209 -8.47 33.80 -32.93
C ARG A 209 -9.01 35.23 -32.85
N GLN A 210 -8.66 35.97 -31.79
CA GLN A 210 -9.08 37.36 -31.59
C GLN A 210 -7.98 38.38 -31.95
N SER A 211 -6.78 37.90 -32.28
CA SER A 211 -5.67 38.71 -32.81
C SER A 211 -5.59 38.51 -34.33
#